data_AF-A0A2S9FK67-F1
#
_entry.id   AF-A0A2S9FK67-F1
#
_cell.length_a   1.000
_cell.length_b   1.000
_cell.length_c   1.000
_cell.angle_alpha   90.00
_cell.angle_beta   90.00
_cell.angle_gamma   90.00
#
_symmetry.space_group_name_H-M   'P 1'
#
loop_
_entity.id
_entity.type
_entity.pdbx_description
1 polymer ?
#
loop_
_entity_poly.entity_id
_entity_poly.type
_entity_poly.pdbx_seq_one_letter_code
_entity_poly.pdbx_strand_id
1 'polypeptide(L)'
;WMDHLSTPAVDAKYIATAQAAGTMPVLALYGIPSRDCGSFAAGGFGSAGSYRAWIDGVAAAIGGGPAAVILEPDALAMIDCLSPGQQQERLDLIRYGVETLTRNPATAVYVDAGHPRWTPADVMAGRLNQVGIERARGFSLNTANFFTTEENAGYGGAISGMTGGKPFVVDTSRNGA
;
A
#
# COMPACT_ATOMS: atom_id res chain seq x y z
N TRP A 1 -0.59 4.23 10.56
CA TRP A 1 0.10 5.01 9.51
C TRP A 1 1.53 5.16 9.93
N MET A 2 2.47 4.80 9.04
CA MET A 2 3.91 4.86 9.25
C MET A 2 4.53 5.53 8.04
N ASP A 3 5.41 6.48 8.26
CA ASP A 3 6.11 7.23 7.22
C ASP A 3 7.51 7.69 7.66
N HIS A 4 8.14 8.55 6.87
CA HIS A 4 9.47 9.11 7.13
C HIS A 4 9.61 9.91 8.45
N LEU A 5 8.50 10.30 9.10
CA LEU A 5 8.51 10.99 10.40
C LEU A 5 8.26 10.02 11.57
N SER A 6 7.89 8.77 11.26
CA SER A 6 7.61 7.76 12.29
C SER A 6 8.89 7.34 13.00
N THR A 7 8.77 7.02 14.30
CA THR A 7 9.90 6.56 15.10
C THR A 7 9.92 5.03 15.08
N PRO A 8 10.96 4.37 14.52
CA PRO A 8 10.95 2.90 14.33
C PRO A 8 10.70 2.11 15.62
N ALA A 9 11.18 2.59 16.77
CA ALA A 9 10.94 1.94 18.06
C ALA A 9 9.47 1.99 18.50
N VAL A 10 8.74 3.07 18.15
CA VAL A 10 7.30 3.19 18.45
C VAL A 10 6.51 2.26 17.54
N ASP A 11 6.87 2.19 16.25
CA ASP A 11 6.24 1.31 15.26
C ASP A 11 6.41 -0.17 15.64
N ALA A 12 7.64 -0.58 15.98
CA ALA A 12 7.92 -1.94 16.44
C ALA A 12 7.16 -2.29 17.72
N LYS A 13 7.05 -1.35 18.67
CA LYS A 13 6.27 -1.56 19.89
C LYS A 13 4.78 -1.74 19.60
N TYR A 14 4.21 -0.96 18.69
CA TYR A 14 2.80 -1.10 18.28
C TYR A 14 2.54 -2.51 17.71
N ILE A 15 3.38 -2.94 16.77
CA ILE A 15 3.29 -4.27 16.14
C ILE A 15 3.37 -5.38 17.19
N ALA A 16 4.41 -5.35 18.03
CA ALA A 16 4.62 -6.36 19.06
C ALA A 16 3.46 -6.41 20.07
N THR A 17 2.89 -5.27 20.44
CA THR A 17 1.75 -5.19 21.36
C THR A 17 0.50 -5.85 20.77
N ALA A 18 0.18 -5.56 19.50
CA ALA A 18 -0.96 -6.16 18.82
C ALA A 18 -0.80 -7.68 18.69
N GLN A 19 0.39 -8.14 18.28
CA GLN A 19 0.70 -9.57 18.15
C GLN A 19 0.64 -10.29 19.49
N ALA A 20 1.20 -9.72 20.57
CA ALA A 20 1.15 -10.29 21.92
C ALA A 20 -0.29 -10.38 22.48
N ALA A 21 -1.18 -9.47 22.05
CA ALA A 21 -2.60 -9.52 22.38
C ALA A 21 -3.40 -10.52 21.52
N GLY A 22 -2.76 -11.25 20.58
CA GLY A 22 -3.44 -12.16 19.66
C GLY A 22 -4.31 -11.44 18.62
N THR A 23 -4.01 -10.17 18.34
CA THR A 23 -4.73 -9.33 17.38
C THR A 23 -3.89 -9.04 16.14
N MET A 24 -4.55 -8.66 15.04
CA MET A 24 -3.88 -8.33 13.78
C MET A 24 -3.53 -6.84 13.74
N PRO A 25 -2.24 -6.44 13.77
CA PRO A 25 -1.88 -5.05 13.49
C PRO A 25 -2.19 -4.71 12.04
N VAL A 26 -2.85 -3.57 11.81
CA VAL A 26 -3.11 -3.03 10.47
C VAL A 26 -2.23 -1.78 10.27
N LEU A 27 -1.33 -1.87 9.30
CA LEU A 27 -0.28 -0.87 9.07
C LEU A 27 -0.49 -0.21 7.71
N ALA A 28 -0.75 1.09 7.69
CA ALA A 28 -0.66 1.88 6.46
C ALA A 28 0.77 2.42 6.31
N LEU A 29 1.52 1.90 5.34
CA LEU A 29 2.85 2.39 4.98
C LEU A 29 2.69 3.51 3.96
N TYR A 30 3.20 4.70 4.27
CA TYR A 30 2.95 5.90 3.50
C TYR A 30 4.24 6.72 3.35
N GLY A 31 5.33 6.07 2.91
CA GLY A 31 6.67 6.62 2.89
C GLY A 31 7.24 6.89 1.49
N ILE A 32 6.52 6.61 0.40
CA ILE A 32 7.08 6.63 -0.96
C ILE A 32 7.76 7.97 -1.30
N PRO A 33 8.93 8.00 -1.98
CA PRO A 33 9.52 9.24 -2.45
C PRO A 33 8.58 10.04 -3.36
N SER A 34 8.68 11.37 -3.26
CA SER A 34 7.77 12.31 -3.93
C SER A 34 6.29 12.02 -3.61
N ARG A 35 6.00 11.68 -2.34
CA ARG A 35 4.64 11.41 -1.87
C ARG A 35 3.74 12.61 -2.15
N ASP A 36 2.51 12.31 -2.57
CA ASP A 36 1.48 13.31 -2.87
C ASP A 36 1.90 14.36 -3.92
N CYS A 37 2.96 14.09 -4.69
CA CYS A 37 3.47 14.96 -5.75
C CYS A 37 3.70 16.43 -5.33
N GLY A 38 4.00 16.67 -4.05
CA GLY A 38 4.21 18.01 -3.50
C GLY A 38 2.94 18.75 -3.05
N SER A 39 1.79 18.07 -2.98
CA SER A 39 0.52 18.62 -2.48
C SER A 39 0.42 18.58 -0.94
N PHE A 40 -0.78 18.64 -0.35
CA PHE A 40 -1.02 18.83 1.08
C PHE A 40 -0.39 17.78 2.01
N ALA A 41 -0.26 16.54 1.55
CA ALA A 41 0.36 15.41 2.25
C ALA A 41 1.79 15.11 1.75
N ALA A 42 2.43 16.08 1.09
CA ALA A 42 3.80 15.96 0.59
C ALA A 42 4.78 15.43 1.65
N GLY A 43 5.74 14.64 1.19
CA GLY A 43 6.78 14.06 2.03
C GLY A 43 7.32 12.77 1.46
N GLY A 44 7.53 11.81 2.34
CA GLY A 44 8.16 10.53 2.01
C GLY A 44 9.68 10.60 2.12
N PHE A 45 10.32 9.45 1.91
CA PHE A 45 11.76 9.35 2.01
C PHE A 45 12.47 10.15 0.90
N GLY A 46 13.59 10.79 1.24
CA GLY A 46 14.35 11.61 0.30
C GLY A 46 15.10 10.85 -0.80
N SER A 47 15.08 9.52 -0.79
CA SER A 47 15.70 8.69 -1.82
C SER A 47 15.09 7.29 -1.90
N ALA A 48 15.26 6.61 -3.03
CA ALA A 48 14.94 5.19 -3.18
C ALA A 48 15.68 4.30 -2.16
N GLY A 49 16.95 4.60 -1.86
CA GLY A 49 17.75 3.83 -0.91
C GLY A 49 17.20 3.90 0.52
N SER A 50 16.83 5.09 0.98
CA SER A 50 16.23 5.27 2.31
C SER A 50 14.84 4.65 2.40
N TYR A 51 14.05 4.66 1.32
CA TYR A 51 12.78 3.93 1.25
C TYR A 51 12.97 2.41 1.42
N ARG A 52 13.91 1.81 0.68
CA ARG A 52 14.20 0.37 0.75
C ARG A 52 14.66 -0.04 2.15
N ALA A 53 15.58 0.74 2.74
CA ALA A 53 16.04 0.50 4.11
C ALA A 53 14.90 0.61 5.14
N TRP A 54 13.95 1.51 4.93
CA TRP A 54 12.78 1.62 5.79
C TRP A 54 11.84 0.41 5.64
N ILE A 55 11.55 -0.03 4.41
CA ILE A 55 10.77 -1.26 4.17
C ILE A 55 11.43 -2.48 4.83
N ASP A 56 12.76 -2.61 4.76
CA ASP A 56 13.50 -3.66 5.44
C ASP A 56 13.32 -3.60 6.96
N GLY A 57 13.37 -2.39 7.52
CA GLY A 57 13.12 -2.14 8.95
C GLY A 57 11.69 -2.51 9.38
N VAL A 58 10.69 -2.16 8.59
CA VAL A 58 9.28 -2.55 8.82
C VAL A 58 9.14 -4.08 8.78
N ALA A 59 9.70 -4.73 7.76
CA ALA A 59 9.66 -6.19 7.64
C ALA A 59 10.33 -6.88 8.84
N ALA A 60 11.48 -6.36 9.29
CA ALA A 60 12.17 -6.86 10.48
C ALA A 60 11.34 -6.66 11.76
N ALA A 61 10.64 -5.52 11.89
CA ALA A 61 9.78 -5.24 13.04
C ALA A 61 8.52 -6.13 13.08
N ILE A 62 7.96 -6.48 11.92
CA ILE A 62 6.87 -7.48 11.81
C ILE A 62 7.38 -8.88 12.19
N GLY A 63 8.61 -9.21 11.80
CA GLY A 63 9.22 -10.51 12.04
C GLY A 63 8.43 -11.63 11.35
N GLY A 64 8.28 -12.76 12.02
CA GLY A 64 7.45 -13.89 11.55
C GLY A 64 5.99 -13.86 12.04
N GLY A 65 5.57 -12.80 12.73
CA GLY A 65 4.22 -12.68 13.27
C GLY A 65 3.19 -12.19 12.24
N PRO A 66 1.89 -12.24 12.56
CA PRO A 66 0.84 -11.75 11.67
C PRO A 66 0.86 -10.22 11.55
N ALA A 67 0.60 -9.71 10.35
CA ALA A 67 0.32 -8.29 10.10
C ALA A 67 -0.53 -8.12 8.83
N ALA A 68 -1.35 -7.07 8.77
CA ALA A 68 -1.97 -6.60 7.54
C ALA A 68 -1.33 -5.26 7.14
N VAL A 69 -0.89 -5.15 5.89
CA VAL A 69 -0.20 -3.95 5.39
C VAL A 69 -0.98 -3.36 4.23
N ILE A 70 -1.33 -2.09 4.35
CA ILE A 70 -1.77 -1.23 3.25
C ILE A 70 -0.52 -0.52 2.72
N LEU A 71 -0.07 -0.89 1.52
CA LEU A 71 1.20 -0.44 0.95
C LEU A 71 0.98 0.78 0.06
N GLU A 72 1.48 1.91 0.53
CA GLU A 72 1.58 3.20 -0.16
C GLU A 72 0.26 3.70 -0.77
N PRO A 73 -0.69 4.16 0.08
CA PRO A 73 -1.86 4.90 -0.36
C PRO A 73 -1.53 5.93 -1.45
N ASP A 74 -2.36 5.98 -2.49
CA ASP A 74 -2.28 6.89 -3.64
C ASP A 74 -1.08 6.70 -4.58
N ALA A 75 -0.05 5.92 -4.21
CA ALA A 75 1.21 5.92 -4.94
C ALA A 75 1.05 5.51 -6.41
N LEU A 76 0.31 4.42 -6.66
CA LEU A 76 0.04 3.96 -8.03
C LEU A 76 -1.01 4.80 -8.76
N ALA A 77 -1.99 5.37 -8.06
CA ALA A 77 -3.05 6.17 -8.69
C ALA A 77 -2.50 7.54 -9.14
N MET A 78 -1.62 8.14 -8.34
CA MET A 78 -1.03 9.46 -8.57
C MET A 78 0.27 9.43 -9.38
N ILE A 79 0.69 8.25 -9.86
CA ILE A 79 1.99 8.06 -10.53
C ILE A 79 2.21 8.97 -11.75
N ASP A 80 1.15 9.34 -12.47
CA ASP A 80 1.24 10.14 -13.71
C ASP A 80 1.68 11.60 -13.47
N CYS A 81 1.73 12.05 -12.21
CA CYS A 81 2.31 13.35 -11.86
C CYS A 81 3.84 13.40 -12.04
N LEU A 82 4.49 12.22 -12.12
CA LEU A 82 5.93 12.07 -12.10
C LEU A 82 6.51 12.04 -13.53
N SER A 83 7.80 12.39 -13.66
CA SER A 83 8.53 12.14 -14.91
C SER A 83 8.64 10.64 -15.19
N PRO A 84 8.81 10.19 -16.46
CA PRO A 84 8.87 8.76 -16.78
C PRO A 84 9.92 7.97 -15.98
N GLY A 85 11.09 8.55 -15.69
CA GLY A 85 12.11 7.92 -14.86
C GLY A 85 11.65 7.73 -13.40
N GLN A 86 10.96 8.72 -12.84
CA GLN A 86 10.40 8.65 -11.49
C GLN A 86 9.18 7.71 -11.41
N GLN A 87 8.39 7.59 -12.48
CA GLN A 87 7.32 6.60 -12.56
C GLN A 87 7.89 5.18 -12.45
N GLN A 88 8.95 4.88 -13.21
CA GLN A 88 9.63 3.59 -13.14
C GLN A 88 10.21 3.34 -11.74
N GLU A 89 10.88 4.33 -11.16
CA GLU A 89 11.40 4.23 -9.80
C GLU A 89 10.28 3.93 -8.79
N ARG A 90 9.13 4.60 -8.89
CA ARG A 90 7.97 4.32 -8.03
C ARG A 90 7.49 2.88 -8.18
N LEU A 91 7.31 2.37 -9.39
CA LEU A 91 6.93 0.98 -9.63
C LEU A 91 7.94 0.00 -9.02
N ASP A 92 9.23 0.27 -9.15
CA ASP A 92 10.29 -0.58 -8.60
C ASP A 92 10.34 -0.56 -7.07
N LEU A 93 10.00 0.57 -6.44
CA LEU A 93 9.91 0.67 -4.98
C LEU A 93 8.68 -0.02 -4.42
N ILE A 94 7.52 0.09 -5.08
CA ILE A 94 6.32 -0.66 -4.69
C ILE A 94 6.57 -2.16 -4.85
N ARG A 95 7.17 -2.59 -5.96
CA ARG A 95 7.57 -3.99 -6.17
C ARG A 95 8.49 -4.48 -5.06
N TYR A 96 9.48 -3.68 -4.67
CA TYR A 96 10.36 -4.00 -3.55
C TYR A 96 9.60 -4.16 -2.23
N GLY A 97 8.64 -3.28 -1.96
CA GLY A 97 7.73 -3.39 -0.82
C GLY A 97 6.99 -4.72 -0.81
N VAL A 98 6.36 -5.08 -1.92
CA VAL A 98 5.66 -6.36 -2.10
C VAL A 98 6.61 -7.53 -1.86
N GLU A 99 7.74 -7.60 -2.56
CA GLU A 99 8.69 -8.71 -2.47
C GLU A 99 9.28 -8.88 -1.07
N THR A 100 9.53 -7.78 -0.35
CA THR A 100 10.17 -7.81 0.97
C THR A 100 9.18 -8.20 2.05
N LEU A 101 8.00 -7.57 2.07
CA LEU A 101 6.99 -7.79 3.10
C LEU A 101 6.34 -9.18 2.99
N THR A 102 6.20 -9.72 1.78
CA THR A 102 5.62 -11.05 1.53
C THR A 102 6.58 -12.21 1.82
N ARG A 103 7.86 -11.94 2.17
CA ARG A 103 8.77 -12.99 2.67
C ARG A 103 8.23 -13.65 3.94
N ASN A 104 7.48 -12.90 4.75
CA ASN A 104 6.73 -13.48 5.85
C ASN A 104 5.34 -13.91 5.34
N PRO A 105 5.01 -15.21 5.31
CA PRO A 105 3.72 -15.69 4.84
C PRO A 105 2.54 -15.27 5.75
N ALA A 106 2.81 -14.82 6.98
CA ALA A 106 1.80 -14.29 7.89
C ALA A 106 1.48 -12.79 7.66
N THR A 107 2.20 -12.12 6.75
CA THR A 107 1.94 -10.73 6.38
C THR A 107 0.99 -10.65 5.18
N ALA A 108 -0.23 -10.18 5.41
CA ALA A 108 -1.20 -9.90 4.36
C ALA A 108 -0.94 -8.51 3.74
N VAL A 109 -0.25 -8.47 2.61
CA VAL A 109 0.05 -7.21 1.89
C VAL A 109 -1.06 -6.88 0.89
N TYR A 110 -1.59 -5.65 1.00
CA TYR A 110 -2.53 -5.04 0.08
C TYR A 110 -1.89 -3.80 -0.55
N VAL A 111 -1.63 -3.84 -1.86
CA VAL A 111 -1.09 -2.69 -2.60
C VAL A 111 -2.21 -1.68 -2.86
N ASP A 112 -2.01 -0.39 -2.56
CA ASP A 112 -3.08 0.58 -2.76
C ASP A 112 -3.36 0.86 -4.24
N ALA A 113 -4.65 0.86 -4.58
CA ALA A 113 -5.16 0.97 -5.94
C ALA A 113 -6.10 2.18 -6.11
N GLY A 114 -6.01 3.18 -5.23
CA GLY A 114 -6.81 4.39 -5.31
C GLY A 114 -8.30 4.12 -5.08
N HIS A 115 -9.15 4.65 -5.98
CA HIS A 115 -10.61 4.59 -5.83
C HIS A 115 -11.33 4.61 -7.20
N PRO A 116 -12.65 4.32 -7.25
CA PRO A 116 -13.42 4.11 -8.49
C PRO A 116 -13.47 5.27 -9.48
N ARG A 117 -13.02 6.46 -9.07
CA ARG A 117 -13.11 7.71 -9.84
C ARG A 117 -11.76 8.37 -10.08
N TRP A 118 -10.65 7.63 -9.93
CA TRP A 118 -9.31 8.15 -10.16
C TRP A 118 -8.67 7.59 -11.42
N THR A 119 -8.42 6.28 -11.43
CA THR A 119 -7.73 5.59 -12.52
C THR A 119 -8.67 4.52 -13.10
N PRO A 120 -8.80 4.39 -14.43
CA PRO A 120 -9.53 3.28 -15.03
C PRO A 120 -9.05 1.92 -14.52
N ALA A 121 -9.98 0.97 -14.35
CA ALA A 121 -9.69 -0.31 -13.68
C ALA A 121 -8.63 -1.14 -14.42
N ASP A 122 -8.63 -1.10 -15.75
CA ASP A 122 -7.65 -1.79 -16.62
C ASP A 122 -6.24 -1.19 -16.47
N VAL A 123 -6.15 0.15 -16.42
CA VAL A 123 -4.90 0.85 -16.17
C VAL A 123 -4.34 0.52 -14.79
N MET A 124 -5.19 0.54 -13.75
CA MET A 124 -4.78 0.20 -12.39
C MET A 124 -4.37 -1.27 -12.26
N ALA A 125 -5.12 -2.21 -12.87
CA ALA A 125 -4.73 -3.61 -12.93
C ALA A 125 -3.37 -3.81 -13.61
N GLY A 126 -3.11 -3.07 -14.71
CA GLY A 126 -1.81 -3.05 -15.37
C GLY A 126 -0.67 -2.59 -14.45
N ARG A 127 -0.89 -1.56 -13.63
CA ARG A 127 0.09 -1.08 -12.62
C ARG A 127 0.31 -2.11 -11.52
N LEU A 128 -0.76 -2.70 -10.98
CA LEU A 128 -0.68 -3.75 -9.96
C LEU A 128 0.10 -4.97 -10.44
N ASN A 129 -0.15 -5.43 -11.68
CA ASN A 129 0.59 -6.53 -12.30
C ASN A 129 2.08 -6.19 -12.45
N GLN A 130 2.43 -4.95 -12.81
CA GLN A 130 3.83 -4.53 -12.90
C GLN A 130 4.56 -4.58 -11.55
N VAL A 131 3.87 -4.33 -10.44
CA VAL A 131 4.48 -4.32 -9.09
C VAL A 131 4.41 -5.66 -8.36
N GLY A 132 4.01 -6.73 -9.04
CA GLY A 132 4.08 -8.08 -8.48
C GLY A 132 2.89 -8.46 -7.60
N ILE A 133 1.68 -7.96 -7.90
CA ILE A 133 0.45 -8.26 -7.13
C ILE A 133 0.17 -9.76 -6.96
N GLU A 134 0.71 -10.61 -7.84
CA GLU A 134 0.63 -12.07 -7.73
C GLU A 134 1.25 -12.62 -6.45
N ARG A 135 2.24 -11.92 -5.86
CA ARG A 135 2.88 -12.28 -4.58
C ARG A 135 2.13 -11.71 -3.37
N ALA A 136 1.47 -10.57 -3.55
CA ALA A 136 0.69 -9.94 -2.51
C ALA A 136 -0.62 -10.70 -2.22
N ARG A 137 -1.25 -10.40 -1.08
CA ARG A 137 -2.59 -10.91 -0.77
C ARG A 137 -3.61 -10.30 -1.72
N GLY A 138 -3.52 -9.01 -1.99
CA GLY A 138 -4.52 -8.27 -2.75
C GLY A 138 -4.18 -6.79 -2.91
N PHE A 139 -5.22 -5.97 -3.07
CA PHE A 139 -5.11 -4.51 -3.13
C PHE A 139 -6.08 -3.80 -2.19
N SER A 140 -5.85 -2.52 -1.90
CA SER A 140 -6.76 -1.68 -1.12
C SER A 140 -7.42 -0.61 -1.99
N LEU A 141 -8.63 -0.23 -1.61
CA LEU A 141 -9.40 0.81 -2.26
C LEU A 141 -9.94 1.80 -1.25
N ASN A 142 -10.22 3.01 -1.74
CA ASN A 142 -10.94 4.07 -1.03
C ASN A 142 -10.19 4.64 0.18
N THR A 143 -8.90 4.33 0.35
CA THR A 143 -8.10 4.79 1.50
C THR A 143 -8.23 6.31 1.64
N ALA A 144 -8.70 6.76 2.80
CA ALA A 144 -8.98 8.16 3.09
C ALA A 144 -9.98 8.86 2.12
N ASN A 145 -10.85 8.13 1.43
CA ASN A 145 -11.86 8.68 0.53
C ASN A 145 -13.29 8.34 1.02
N PHE A 146 -14.30 8.63 0.19
CA PHE A 146 -15.72 8.65 0.60
C PHE A 146 -16.64 7.87 -0.35
N PHE A 147 -16.12 7.25 -1.41
CA PHE A 147 -16.98 6.54 -2.38
C PHE A 147 -17.68 5.35 -1.73
N THR A 148 -18.91 5.11 -2.16
CA THR A 148 -19.77 4.07 -1.57
C THR A 148 -19.11 2.70 -1.65
N THR A 149 -19.47 1.83 -0.71
CA THR A 149 -18.99 0.44 -0.74
C THR A 149 -19.41 -0.28 -2.02
N GLU A 150 -20.57 0.05 -2.58
CA GLU A 150 -21.07 -0.52 -3.85
C GLU A 150 -20.20 -0.11 -5.05
N GLU A 151 -19.87 1.19 -5.18
CA GLU A 151 -18.96 1.65 -6.25
C GLU A 151 -17.58 0.99 -6.14
N ASN A 152 -17.05 0.88 -4.92
CA ASN A 152 -15.78 0.20 -4.67
C ASN A 152 -15.85 -1.30 -4.95
N ALA A 153 -16.96 -1.97 -4.65
CA ALA A 153 -17.14 -3.39 -4.96
C ALA A 153 -17.13 -3.63 -6.47
N GLY A 154 -17.80 -2.77 -7.26
CA GLY A 154 -17.79 -2.85 -8.72
C GLY A 154 -16.39 -2.63 -9.31
N TYR A 155 -15.71 -1.55 -8.88
CA TYR A 155 -14.35 -1.23 -9.33
C TYR A 155 -13.33 -2.31 -8.94
N GLY A 156 -13.36 -2.75 -7.68
CA GLY A 156 -12.50 -3.82 -7.18
C GLY A 156 -12.78 -5.16 -7.87
N GLY A 157 -14.03 -5.48 -8.17
CA GLY A 157 -14.38 -6.68 -8.94
C GLY A 157 -13.72 -6.70 -10.32
N ALA A 158 -13.74 -5.56 -11.02
CA ALA A 158 -13.08 -5.42 -12.33
C ALA A 158 -11.55 -5.60 -12.22
N ILE A 159 -10.88 -4.91 -11.28
CA ILE A 159 -9.43 -5.06 -11.06
C ILE A 159 -9.08 -6.50 -10.68
N SER A 160 -9.87 -7.12 -9.80
CA SER A 160 -9.67 -8.50 -9.36
C SER A 160 -9.66 -9.47 -10.54
N GLY A 161 -10.62 -9.35 -11.47
CA GLY A 161 -10.68 -10.17 -12.69
C GLY A 161 -9.43 -10.04 -13.58
N MET A 162 -8.78 -8.88 -13.58
CA MET A 162 -7.58 -8.59 -14.39
C MET A 162 -6.25 -8.83 -13.66
N THR A 163 -6.30 -9.23 -12.38
CA THR A 163 -5.11 -9.50 -11.54
C THR A 163 -5.09 -10.94 -11.00
N GLY A 164 -5.81 -11.85 -11.66
CA GLY A 164 -5.83 -13.28 -11.29
C GLY A 164 -6.75 -13.60 -10.11
N GLY A 165 -7.84 -12.84 -9.95
CA GLY A 165 -8.83 -13.05 -8.89
C GLY A 165 -8.35 -12.60 -7.51
N LYS A 166 -7.43 -11.64 -7.44
CA LYS A 166 -6.90 -11.15 -6.17
C LYS A 166 -8.00 -10.48 -5.34
N PRO A 167 -8.13 -10.80 -4.04
CA PRO A 167 -9.08 -10.11 -3.18
C PRO A 167 -8.66 -8.65 -2.94
N PHE A 168 -9.57 -7.87 -2.37
CA PHE A 168 -9.30 -6.49 -1.99
C PHE A 168 -9.99 -6.10 -0.69
N VAL A 169 -9.52 -5.02 -0.09
CA VAL A 169 -10.14 -4.36 1.06
C VAL A 169 -10.61 -2.96 0.68
N VAL A 170 -11.67 -2.49 1.32
CA VAL A 170 -12.23 -1.15 1.10
C VAL A 170 -12.16 -0.38 2.41
N ASP A 171 -11.59 0.82 2.38
CA ASP A 171 -11.69 1.75 3.49
C ASP A 171 -13.13 2.30 3.56
N THR A 172 -13.85 1.87 4.61
CA THR A 172 -15.22 2.32 4.90
C THR A 172 -15.26 3.29 6.08
N SER A 173 -14.15 3.93 6.42
CA SER A 173 -14.06 4.83 7.58
C SER A 173 -15.01 6.02 7.48
N ARG A 174 -15.32 6.49 6.26
CA ARG A 174 -16.08 7.73 6.02
C ARG A 174 -17.08 7.66 4.86
N ASN A 175 -17.41 6.47 4.34
CA ASN A 175 -18.24 6.34 3.13
C ASN A 175 -19.73 6.01 3.39
N GLY A 176 -20.27 6.45 4.52
CA GLY A 176 -21.64 6.16 4.93
C GLY A 176 -22.72 7.09 4.36
N ALA A 177 -22.33 8.20 3.73
CA ALA A 177 -23.23 9.21 3.17
C ALA A 177 -22.58 9.95 1.99
#